data_AF-A0A1Y3TBY9-F1
#
_entry.id   AF-A0A1Y3TBY9-F1
#
_cell.length_a   1.000
_cell.length_b   1.000
_cell.length_c   1.000
_cell.angle_alpha   90.00
_cell.angle_beta   90.00
_cell.angle_gamma   90.00
#
_symmetry.space_group_name_H-M   'P 1'
#
loop_
_entity.id
_entity.type
_entity.pdbx_description
1 polymer ?
#
loop_
_entity_poly.entity_id
_entity_poly.type
_entity_poly.pdbx_seq_one_letter_code
_entity_poly.pdbx_strand_id
1 'polypeptide(L)'
;MNDVIDFLGRENAEAEMRKQWQCFTDYLLEHKDECMNVSKMLNAVFLKQYDDMFKNNEKYMFVSLEDISNSCFYRASKLSDNEKDSLIQAERMLPNKEYISESNRFSPEGVEWLYLAMSKDEDHTIARNCCLYECKAEKNNIYAMCEFEIADTIKDKLVVDLTIANDLTYNDIENEIKNIGNKIKAHYDNRKLKNNLKKHISKQLLLLFTKMINEEIFKPVEKADKKTKYLPFQCLAQYFQSLGYDGIIYKSTVYDMGKNIVLFDKQYATPCLPVEKMKVEKDYI
;
A
#
# COMPACT_ATOMS: atom_id res chain seq x y z
N MET A 1 25.55 2.15 1.96
CA MET A 1 25.93 3.09 3.05
C MET A 1 26.60 4.38 2.54
N ASN A 2 27.07 4.43 1.29
CA ASN A 2 27.55 5.68 0.66
C ASN A 2 26.40 6.62 0.25
N ASP A 3 25.18 6.10 0.05
CA ASP A 3 24.03 6.90 -0.43
C ASP A 3 23.29 7.67 0.67
N VAL A 4 23.50 7.32 1.95
CA VAL A 4 22.92 8.02 3.10
C VAL A 4 23.42 9.47 3.20
N ILE A 5 24.59 9.75 2.61
CA ILE A 5 25.25 11.06 2.66
C ILE A 5 24.66 12.03 1.63
N ASP A 6 24.03 11.54 0.56
CA ASP A 6 23.59 12.40 -0.55
C ASP A 6 22.30 13.18 -0.25
N PHE A 7 21.53 12.75 0.76
CA PHE A 7 20.32 13.45 1.24
C PHE A 7 20.58 14.39 2.43
N LEU A 8 21.74 14.29 3.08
CA LEU A 8 22.07 15.05 4.30
C LEU A 8 22.49 16.50 4.05
N GLY A 9 22.53 16.96 2.79
CA GLY A 9 22.99 18.30 2.41
C GLY A 9 22.24 18.95 1.26
N ARG A 10 21.18 18.35 0.73
CA ARG A 10 20.41 18.92 -0.39
C ARG A 10 19.21 19.68 0.15
N GLU A 11 19.08 20.96 -0.20
CA GLU A 11 17.78 21.60 -0.21
C GLU A 11 16.86 20.74 -1.10
N ASN A 12 15.70 20.35 -0.59
CA ASN A 12 14.63 19.67 -1.33
C ASN A 12 14.84 18.17 -1.64
N ALA A 13 15.03 17.35 -0.60
CA ALA A 13 15.13 15.88 -0.71
C ALA A 13 13.88 15.25 -1.38
N GLU A 14 12.71 15.83 -1.11
CA GLU A 14 11.45 15.46 -1.74
C GLU A 14 11.52 15.57 -3.27
N ALA A 15 11.99 16.71 -3.81
CA ALA A 15 12.01 16.94 -5.26
C ALA A 15 12.92 15.93 -5.99
N GLU A 16 14.08 15.60 -5.43
CA GLU A 16 14.96 14.59 -6.02
C GLU A 16 14.30 13.20 -6.01
N MET A 17 13.61 12.84 -4.92
CA MET A 17 12.90 11.56 -4.86
C MET A 17 11.74 11.47 -5.85
N ARG A 18 10.98 12.55 -6.02
CA ARG A 18 9.92 12.61 -7.04
C ARG A 18 10.50 12.49 -8.45
N LYS A 19 11.67 13.08 -8.71
CA LYS A 19 12.40 12.91 -9.96
C LYS A 19 12.83 11.46 -10.16
N GLN A 20 13.40 10.82 -9.15
CA GLN A 20 13.77 9.39 -9.22
C GLN A 20 12.56 8.48 -9.45
N TRP A 21 11.42 8.79 -8.81
CA TRP A 21 10.16 8.09 -9.05
C TRP A 21 9.66 8.22 -10.48
N GLN A 22 9.77 9.42 -11.07
CA GLN A 22 9.43 9.62 -12.47
C GLN A 22 10.36 8.84 -13.39
N CYS A 23 11.69 8.90 -13.17
CA CYS A 23 12.65 8.10 -13.94
C CYS A 23 12.40 6.59 -13.81
N PHE A 24 11.97 6.12 -12.64
CA PHE A 24 11.59 4.73 -12.42
C PHE A 24 10.34 4.37 -13.25
N THR A 25 9.33 5.23 -13.25
CA THR A 25 8.11 5.04 -14.03
C THR A 25 8.43 4.97 -15.53
N ASP A 26 9.29 5.86 -16.03
CA ASP A 26 9.71 5.88 -17.43
C ASP A 26 10.48 4.59 -17.79
N TYR A 27 11.40 4.16 -16.91
CA TYR A 27 12.13 2.90 -17.07
C TYR A 27 11.19 1.69 -17.16
N LEU A 28 10.15 1.62 -16.31
CA LEU A 28 9.17 0.54 -16.35
C LEU A 28 8.34 0.53 -17.64
N LEU A 29 8.07 1.71 -18.22
CA LEU A 29 7.34 1.81 -19.48
C LEU A 29 8.16 1.32 -20.67
N GLU A 30 9.46 1.63 -20.68
CA GLU A 30 10.40 1.12 -21.68
C GLU A 30 10.58 -0.40 -21.59
N HIS A 31 10.43 -0.97 -20.38
CA HIS A 31 10.62 -2.40 -20.09
C HIS A 31 9.31 -3.09 -19.68
N LYS A 32 8.18 -2.68 -20.25
CA LYS A 32 6.83 -3.14 -19.85
C LYS A 32 6.66 -4.67 -19.85
N ASP A 33 7.34 -5.38 -20.74
CA ASP A 33 7.24 -6.85 -20.84
C ASP A 33 8.02 -7.57 -19.72
N GLU A 34 8.85 -6.82 -18.98
CA GLU A 34 9.73 -7.32 -17.93
C GLU A 34 9.40 -6.72 -16.55
N CYS A 35 8.43 -5.81 -16.46
CA CYS A 35 8.12 -5.06 -15.24
C CYS A 35 7.67 -5.94 -14.07
N MET A 36 7.18 -7.15 -14.36
CA MET A 36 6.81 -8.15 -13.33
C MET A 36 7.97 -9.07 -12.93
N ASN A 37 9.16 -8.90 -13.52
CA ASN A 37 10.37 -9.62 -13.14
C ASN A 37 11.20 -8.76 -12.16
N VAL A 38 11.00 -8.98 -10.87
CA VAL A 38 11.67 -8.21 -9.81
C VAL A 38 13.19 -8.21 -9.95
N SER A 39 13.80 -9.35 -10.28
CA SER A 39 15.26 -9.46 -10.43
C SER A 39 15.80 -8.54 -11.53
N LYS A 40 15.05 -8.36 -12.61
CA LYS A 40 15.42 -7.39 -13.67
C LYS A 40 15.19 -5.95 -13.22
N MET A 41 14.09 -5.70 -12.52
CA MET A 41 13.71 -4.35 -12.08
C MET A 41 14.63 -3.80 -10.98
N LEU A 42 15.33 -4.66 -10.22
CA LEU A 42 16.38 -4.23 -9.27
C LEU A 42 17.56 -3.52 -9.95
N ASN A 43 17.66 -3.53 -11.28
CA ASN A 43 18.63 -2.72 -12.01
C ASN A 43 18.22 -1.24 -12.10
N ALA A 44 16.95 -0.91 -11.88
CA ALA A 44 16.48 0.46 -11.83
C ALA A 44 17.07 1.17 -10.60
N VAL A 45 17.62 2.38 -10.80
CA VAL A 45 18.29 3.15 -9.74
C VAL A 45 17.40 3.32 -8.51
N PHE A 46 16.13 3.68 -8.73
CA PHE A 46 15.15 3.85 -7.66
C PHE A 46 14.94 2.55 -6.86
N LEU A 47 14.61 1.44 -7.52
CA LEU A 47 14.30 0.19 -6.83
C LEU A 47 15.53 -0.38 -6.12
N LYS A 48 16.73 -0.21 -6.68
CA LYS A 48 17.99 -0.58 -6.03
C LYS A 48 18.23 0.20 -4.74
N GLN A 49 18.06 1.52 -4.78
CA GLN A 49 18.21 2.37 -3.59
C GLN A 49 17.13 2.05 -2.55
N TYR A 50 15.90 1.82 -2.99
CA TYR A 50 14.81 1.41 -2.12
C TYR A 50 15.08 0.03 -1.49
N ASP A 51 15.60 -0.95 -2.23
CA ASP A 51 15.95 -2.29 -1.73
C ASP A 51 17.01 -2.24 -0.62
N ASP A 52 18.10 -1.51 -0.86
CA ASP A 52 19.15 -1.29 0.13
C ASP A 52 18.59 -0.63 1.40
N MET A 53 17.69 0.35 1.25
CA MET A 53 17.06 1.04 2.37
C MET A 53 16.07 0.15 3.11
N PHE A 54 15.25 -0.59 2.39
CA PHE A 54 14.20 -1.46 2.92
C PHE A 54 14.82 -2.59 3.74
N LYS A 55 15.75 -3.38 3.18
CA LYS A 55 16.40 -4.51 3.88
C LYS A 55 17.06 -4.14 5.21
N ASN A 56 17.56 -2.90 5.32
CA ASN A 56 18.18 -2.42 6.56
C ASN A 56 17.16 -1.95 7.61
N ASN A 57 15.90 -1.74 7.24
CA ASN A 57 14.88 -1.07 8.06
C ASN A 57 13.50 -1.74 8.02
N GLU A 58 13.36 -2.90 7.37
CA GLU A 58 12.09 -3.58 7.10
C GLU A 58 11.24 -3.82 8.35
N LYS A 59 11.88 -4.06 9.51
CA LYS A 59 11.23 -4.18 10.82
C LYS A 59 10.39 -2.98 11.26
N TYR A 60 10.51 -1.84 10.59
CA TYR A 60 9.70 -0.65 10.83
C TYR A 60 8.56 -0.49 9.82
N MET A 61 8.51 -1.34 8.78
CA MET A 61 7.60 -1.27 7.65
C MET A 61 6.55 -2.37 7.65
N PHE A 62 6.62 -3.37 8.53
CA PHE A 62 5.66 -4.46 8.52
C PHE A 62 4.91 -4.56 9.84
N VAL A 63 3.72 -5.13 9.75
CA VAL A 63 2.91 -5.60 10.87
C VAL A 63 2.53 -7.05 10.61
N SER A 64 2.32 -7.83 11.67
CA SER A 64 1.73 -9.15 11.51
C SER A 64 0.22 -9.04 11.30
N LEU A 65 -0.39 -10.09 10.75
CA LEU A 65 -1.85 -10.17 10.68
C LEU A 65 -2.48 -10.28 12.08
N GLU A 66 -1.75 -10.80 13.07
CA GLU A 66 -2.13 -10.75 14.49
C GLU A 66 -2.22 -9.32 15.02
N ASP A 67 -1.25 -8.46 14.73
CA ASP A 67 -1.20 -7.06 15.22
C ASP A 67 -2.39 -6.22 14.74
N ILE A 68 -3.05 -6.66 13.66
CA ILE A 68 -4.20 -5.98 13.06
C ILE A 68 -5.50 -6.79 13.19
N SER A 69 -5.50 -7.92 13.90
CA SER A 69 -6.67 -8.81 14.00
C SER A 69 -7.85 -8.19 14.74
N ASN A 70 -7.63 -7.07 15.46
CA ASN A 70 -8.68 -6.29 16.10
C ASN A 70 -9.31 -5.23 15.17
N SER A 71 -8.87 -5.17 13.91
CA SER A 71 -9.48 -4.34 12.88
C SER A 71 -10.65 -5.09 12.25
N CYS A 72 -11.66 -4.37 11.79
CA CYS A 72 -12.65 -4.93 10.88
C CYS A 72 -12.13 -4.89 9.44
N PHE A 73 -12.51 -5.86 8.63
CA PHE A 73 -12.16 -5.93 7.21
C PHE A 73 -13.41 -6.10 6.37
N TYR A 74 -13.60 -5.25 5.37
CA TYR A 74 -14.81 -5.26 4.56
C TYR A 74 -14.50 -5.24 3.07
N ARG A 75 -15.42 -5.79 2.29
CA ARG A 75 -15.44 -5.63 0.84
C ARG A 75 -16.86 -5.38 0.37
N ALA A 76 -17.00 -4.55 -0.66
CA ALA A 76 -18.27 -4.39 -1.37
C ALA A 76 -18.12 -4.68 -2.87
N SER A 77 -19.25 -5.00 -3.51
CA SER A 77 -19.35 -5.16 -4.96
C SER A 77 -20.74 -4.73 -5.43
N LYS A 78 -20.81 -3.99 -6.53
CA LYS A 78 -22.08 -3.62 -7.17
C LYS A 78 -22.81 -4.89 -7.61
N LEU A 79 -24.09 -4.99 -7.27
CA LEU A 79 -24.97 -6.04 -7.76
C LEU A 79 -25.71 -5.55 -9.00
N SER A 80 -25.95 -6.46 -9.93
CA SER A 80 -26.86 -6.17 -11.05
C SER A 80 -28.31 -6.32 -10.62
N ASP A 81 -29.22 -5.55 -11.24
CA ASP A 81 -30.66 -5.57 -10.92
C ASP A 81 -31.32 -6.95 -11.06
N ASN A 82 -30.69 -7.85 -11.84
CA ASN A 82 -31.19 -9.19 -12.13
C ASN A 82 -30.42 -10.30 -11.38
N GLU A 83 -29.50 -9.94 -10.47
CA GLU A 83 -28.69 -10.92 -9.74
C GLU A 83 -29.56 -11.65 -8.72
N LYS A 84 -29.78 -12.95 -8.93
CA LYS A 84 -30.58 -13.78 -8.02
C LYS A 84 -29.93 -13.83 -6.64
N ASP A 85 -30.72 -13.70 -5.58
CA ASP A 85 -30.30 -13.79 -4.18
C ASP A 85 -29.49 -15.05 -3.88
N SER A 86 -29.83 -16.16 -4.53
CA SER A 86 -29.11 -17.43 -4.43
C SER A 86 -27.67 -17.40 -4.95
N LEU A 87 -27.27 -16.36 -5.70
CA LEU A 87 -25.92 -16.19 -6.26
C LEU A 87 -25.03 -15.29 -5.40
N ILE A 88 -25.60 -14.62 -4.40
CA ILE A 88 -24.89 -13.73 -3.48
C ILE A 88 -24.38 -14.57 -2.32
N GLN A 89 -23.43 -15.44 -2.65
CA GLN A 89 -22.77 -16.36 -1.73
C GLN A 89 -21.36 -15.85 -1.39
N ALA A 90 -20.69 -16.51 -0.46
CA ALA A 90 -19.31 -16.22 -0.05
C ALA A 90 -18.37 -16.03 -1.26
N GLU A 91 -18.47 -16.90 -2.26
CA GLU A 91 -17.62 -16.94 -3.45
C GLU A 91 -17.73 -15.65 -4.28
N ARG A 92 -18.89 -14.99 -4.27
CA ARG A 92 -19.13 -13.73 -4.99
C ARG A 92 -18.29 -12.56 -4.44
N MET A 93 -17.86 -12.68 -3.18
CA MET A 93 -17.04 -11.69 -2.49
C MET A 93 -15.53 -11.96 -2.63
N LEU A 94 -15.14 -13.12 -3.18
CA LEU A 94 -13.74 -13.46 -3.44
C LEU A 94 -13.32 -13.00 -4.85
N PRO A 95 -12.04 -12.63 -5.05
CA PRO A 95 -11.55 -12.28 -6.38
C PRO A 95 -11.51 -13.52 -7.28
N ASN A 96 -12.02 -13.37 -8.50
CA ASN A 96 -12.02 -14.40 -9.54
C ASN A 96 -11.47 -13.79 -10.84
N LYS A 97 -10.41 -14.38 -11.38
CA LYS A 97 -9.69 -13.91 -12.58
C LYS A 97 -10.60 -13.70 -13.78
N GLU A 98 -11.68 -14.47 -13.91
CA GLU A 98 -12.64 -14.38 -15.02
C GLU A 98 -13.39 -13.03 -15.03
N TYR A 99 -13.47 -12.36 -13.88
CA TYR A 99 -14.15 -11.08 -13.71
C TYR A 99 -13.19 -9.90 -13.49
N ILE A 100 -11.87 -10.13 -13.47
CA ILE A 100 -10.85 -9.09 -13.27
C ILE A 100 -10.30 -8.67 -14.64
N SER A 101 -11.07 -7.84 -15.34
CA SER A 101 -10.75 -7.35 -16.69
C SER A 101 -10.05 -5.99 -16.72
N GLU A 102 -9.78 -5.38 -15.56
CA GLU A 102 -9.02 -4.13 -15.45
C GLU A 102 -7.88 -4.32 -14.43
N SER A 103 -6.80 -3.55 -14.62
CA SER A 103 -5.71 -3.49 -13.63
C SER A 103 -6.15 -2.77 -12.36
N ASN A 104 -5.73 -3.31 -11.22
CA ASN A 104 -5.77 -2.63 -9.94
C ASN A 104 -4.44 -1.92 -9.67
N ARG A 105 -4.43 -1.10 -8.62
CA ARG A 105 -3.26 -0.29 -8.26
C ARG A 105 -2.02 -1.14 -7.98
N PHE A 106 -2.19 -2.26 -7.30
CA PHE A 106 -1.08 -3.16 -6.94
C PHE A 106 -0.99 -4.42 -7.79
N SER A 107 -2.02 -4.75 -8.57
CA SER A 107 -2.03 -5.97 -9.38
C SER A 107 -2.48 -5.73 -10.82
N PRO A 108 -1.88 -6.41 -11.81
CA PRO A 108 -2.37 -6.38 -13.18
C PRO A 108 -3.73 -7.09 -13.32
N GLU A 109 -4.28 -7.02 -14.53
CA GLU A 109 -5.51 -7.72 -14.92
C GLU A 109 -5.37 -9.25 -14.67
N GLY A 110 -6.46 -9.90 -14.25
CA GLY A 110 -6.49 -11.35 -13.99
C GLY A 110 -5.82 -11.82 -12.69
N VAL A 111 -5.16 -10.95 -11.90
CA VAL A 111 -4.53 -11.34 -10.63
C VAL A 111 -5.54 -11.34 -9.49
N GLU A 112 -5.68 -12.48 -8.82
CA GLU A 112 -6.71 -12.73 -7.81
C GLU A 112 -6.29 -12.35 -6.38
N TRP A 113 -5.65 -11.19 -6.21
CA TRP A 113 -5.37 -10.66 -4.87
C TRP A 113 -6.64 -10.13 -4.21
N LEU A 114 -6.72 -10.25 -2.88
CA LEU A 114 -7.89 -9.88 -2.10
C LEU A 114 -7.72 -8.47 -1.53
N TYR A 115 -8.54 -7.54 -2.03
CA TYR A 115 -8.59 -6.15 -1.58
C TYR A 115 -9.73 -5.98 -0.57
N LEU A 116 -9.39 -5.49 0.63
CA LEU A 116 -10.32 -5.22 1.71
C LEU A 116 -10.11 -3.80 2.23
N ALA A 117 -11.20 -3.09 2.51
CA ALA A 117 -11.14 -1.92 3.37
C ALA A 117 -10.92 -2.39 4.82
N MET A 118 -10.17 -1.63 5.61
CA MET A 118 -9.92 -1.96 7.00
C MET A 118 -10.02 -0.73 7.92
N SER A 119 -10.45 -0.96 9.16
CA SER A 119 -10.48 0.07 10.18
C SER A 119 -10.52 -0.51 11.60
N LYS A 120 -10.22 0.31 12.61
CA LYS A 120 -10.23 -0.06 14.04
C LYS A 120 -11.43 0.52 14.79
N ASP A 121 -12.36 1.16 14.11
CA ASP A 121 -13.58 1.71 14.72
C ASP A 121 -14.55 0.59 15.11
N GLU A 122 -15.11 0.69 16.32
CA GLU A 122 -15.96 -0.35 16.92
C GLU A 122 -17.28 -0.55 16.16
N ASP A 123 -17.79 0.49 15.48
CA ASP A 123 -19.05 0.45 14.72
C ASP A 123 -18.87 0.09 13.24
N HIS A 124 -17.62 -0.16 12.80
CA HIS A 124 -17.23 -0.55 11.44
C HIS A 124 -17.61 0.47 10.35
N THR A 125 -18.02 1.69 10.73
CA THR A 125 -18.50 2.74 9.82
C THR A 125 -17.44 3.14 8.81
N ILE A 126 -16.18 3.29 9.23
CA ILE A 126 -15.08 3.74 8.38
C ILE A 126 -14.78 2.70 7.29
N ALA A 127 -14.64 1.42 7.64
CA ALA A 127 -14.34 0.36 6.66
C ALA A 127 -15.48 0.18 5.65
N ARG A 128 -16.74 0.23 6.12
CA ARG A 128 -17.94 0.15 5.28
C ARG A 128 -18.04 1.34 4.31
N ASN A 129 -17.85 2.56 4.81
CA ASN A 129 -17.83 3.76 3.95
C ASN A 129 -16.68 3.71 2.94
N CYS A 130 -15.49 3.26 3.37
CA CYS A 130 -14.34 3.09 2.50
C CYS A 130 -14.68 2.15 1.32
N CYS A 131 -15.37 1.03 1.56
CA CYS A 131 -15.84 0.15 0.49
C CYS A 131 -16.75 0.86 -0.53
N LEU A 132 -17.68 1.70 -0.06
CA LEU A 132 -18.60 2.43 -0.93
C LEU A 132 -17.89 3.51 -1.76
N TYR A 133 -16.93 4.23 -1.17
CA TYR A 133 -16.09 5.19 -1.91
C TYR A 133 -15.19 4.49 -2.94
N GLU A 134 -14.55 3.37 -2.59
CA GLU A 134 -13.72 2.59 -3.51
C GLU A 134 -14.55 1.99 -4.66
N CYS A 135 -15.80 1.61 -4.40
CA CYS A 135 -16.75 1.17 -5.42
C CYS A 135 -17.33 2.32 -6.26
N LYS A 136 -17.07 3.58 -5.89
CA LYS A 136 -17.73 4.78 -6.43
C LYS A 136 -19.25 4.63 -6.41
N ALA A 137 -19.79 4.28 -5.24
CA ALA A 137 -21.15 3.79 -5.13
C ALA A 137 -22.19 4.88 -5.47
N GLU A 138 -23.01 4.61 -6.49
CA GLU A 138 -24.07 5.51 -6.95
C GLU A 138 -25.38 5.30 -6.18
N LYS A 139 -26.12 6.40 -5.98
CA LYS A 139 -27.44 6.43 -5.35
C LYS A 139 -28.42 5.49 -6.06
N ASN A 140 -29.28 4.86 -5.27
CA ASN A 140 -30.31 3.89 -5.63
C ASN A 140 -29.82 2.52 -6.13
N ASN A 141 -28.52 2.33 -6.34
CA ASN A 141 -27.97 1.03 -6.70
C ASN A 141 -27.79 0.16 -5.46
N ILE A 142 -27.73 -1.16 -5.68
CA ILE A 142 -27.58 -2.16 -4.63
C ILE A 142 -26.15 -2.71 -4.67
N TYR A 143 -25.53 -2.82 -3.50
CA TYR A 143 -24.20 -3.38 -3.33
C TYR A 143 -24.28 -4.56 -2.38
N ALA A 144 -23.58 -5.64 -2.71
CA ALA A 144 -23.23 -6.69 -1.78
C ALA A 144 -22.08 -6.18 -0.92
N MET A 145 -22.20 -6.33 0.40
CA MET A 145 -21.14 -5.97 1.35
C MET A 145 -20.97 -7.09 2.36
N CYS A 146 -19.72 -7.38 2.69
CA CYS A 146 -19.38 -8.52 3.55
C CYS A 146 -18.15 -8.18 4.39
N GLU A 147 -18.22 -8.56 5.66
CA GLU A 147 -17.06 -8.59 6.54
C GLU A 147 -16.16 -9.78 6.20
N PHE A 148 -14.87 -9.66 6.44
CA PHE A 148 -13.90 -10.73 6.24
C PHE A 148 -13.18 -11.04 7.55
N GLU A 149 -13.04 -12.32 7.85
CA GLU A 149 -12.26 -12.81 8.97
C GLU A 149 -10.92 -13.34 8.45
N ILE A 150 -9.81 -12.91 9.08
CA ILE A 150 -8.48 -13.43 8.78
C ILE A 150 -8.33 -14.81 9.41
N ALA A 151 -7.82 -15.77 8.63
CA ALA A 151 -7.67 -17.14 9.09
C ALA A 151 -6.68 -17.23 10.28
N ASP A 152 -7.06 -17.96 11.33
CA ASP A 152 -6.22 -18.13 12.53
C ASP A 152 -4.84 -18.73 12.23
N THR A 153 -4.75 -19.57 11.19
CA THR A 153 -3.53 -20.28 10.80
C THR A 153 -2.44 -19.40 10.17
N ILE A 154 -2.73 -18.11 9.93
CA ILE A 154 -1.82 -17.19 9.23
C ILE A 154 -1.50 -15.92 10.04
N LYS A 155 -1.80 -15.90 11.33
CA LYS A 155 -1.60 -14.71 12.18
C LYS A 155 -0.17 -14.19 12.19
N ASP A 156 0.82 -15.07 11.99
CA ASP A 156 2.25 -14.75 11.91
C ASP A 156 2.69 -14.15 10.57
N LYS A 157 1.84 -14.18 9.54
CA LYS A 157 2.15 -13.59 8.24
C LYS A 157 2.33 -12.08 8.34
N LEU A 158 3.23 -11.54 7.52
CA LEU A 158 3.65 -10.15 7.58
C LEU A 158 3.17 -9.37 6.37
N VAL A 159 2.58 -8.21 6.60
CA VAL A 159 2.15 -7.28 5.56
C VAL A 159 2.92 -5.97 5.67
N VAL A 160 3.26 -5.38 4.52
CA VAL A 160 3.98 -4.10 4.46
C VAL A 160 2.99 -2.96 4.70
N ASP A 161 3.21 -2.15 5.72
CA ASP A 161 2.42 -0.97 6.04
C ASP A 161 3.04 0.28 5.40
N LEU A 162 2.43 0.74 4.30
CA LEU A 162 2.80 1.99 3.63
C LEU A 162 2.22 3.23 4.33
N THR A 163 1.49 3.07 5.43
CA THR A 163 0.84 4.16 6.17
C THR A 163 1.66 4.69 7.34
N ILE A 164 2.85 4.12 7.60
CA ILE A 164 3.70 4.45 8.75
C ILE A 164 4.20 5.90 8.80
N ALA A 165 4.11 6.64 7.69
CA ALA A 165 4.55 8.03 7.58
C ALA A 165 3.38 9.00 7.29
N ASN A 166 2.13 8.56 7.42
CA ASN A 166 0.96 9.38 7.08
C ASN A 166 0.81 10.62 7.95
N ASP A 167 1.13 10.49 9.23
CA ASP A 167 0.99 11.57 10.21
C ASP A 167 2.22 12.48 10.26
N LEU A 168 3.19 12.27 9.37
CA LEU A 168 4.42 13.05 9.27
C LEU A 168 4.37 13.96 8.05
N THR A 169 4.83 15.19 8.22
CA THR A 169 5.17 16.08 7.10
C THR A 169 6.60 15.81 6.62
N TYR A 170 6.93 16.26 5.39
CA TYR A 170 8.32 16.21 4.91
C TYR A 170 9.25 17.00 5.84
N ASN A 171 8.79 18.14 6.35
CA ASN A 171 9.53 18.96 7.30
C ASN A 171 9.83 18.22 8.61
N ASP A 172 8.89 17.43 9.13
CA ASP A 172 9.12 16.66 10.36
C ASP A 172 10.28 15.66 10.18
N ILE A 173 10.26 14.94 9.05
CA ILE A 173 11.29 13.94 8.71
C ILE A 173 12.64 14.63 8.46
N GLU A 174 12.66 15.71 7.67
CA GLU A 174 13.89 16.45 7.35
C GLU A 174 14.51 17.12 8.59
N ASN A 175 13.68 17.68 9.48
CA ASN A 175 14.16 18.28 10.73
C ASN A 175 14.80 17.23 11.64
N GLU A 176 14.23 16.03 11.73
CA GLU A 176 14.82 14.94 12.51
C GLU A 176 16.16 14.48 11.90
N ILE A 177 16.24 14.36 10.57
CA ILE A 177 17.49 14.08 9.86
C ILE A 177 18.57 15.14 10.18
N LYS A 178 18.22 16.44 10.12
CA LYS A 178 19.14 17.55 10.46
C LYS A 178 19.60 17.48 11.91
N ASN A 179 18.68 17.20 12.84
CA ASN A 179 18.98 17.05 14.26
C ASN A 179 19.97 15.91 14.51
N ILE A 180 19.76 14.75 13.88
CA ILE A 180 20.68 13.61 13.99
C ILE A 180 22.04 13.96 13.36
N GLY A 181 22.06 14.63 12.21
CA GLY A 181 23.27 15.10 11.56
C GLY A 181 24.11 16.03 12.45
N ASN A 182 23.47 16.96 13.16
CA ASN A 182 24.14 17.86 14.12
C ASN A 182 24.72 17.09 15.31
N LYS A 183 24.00 16.09 15.85
CA LYS A 183 24.52 15.20 16.91
C LYS A 183 25.76 14.42 16.45
N ILE A 184 25.77 13.94 15.20
CA ILE A 184 26.93 13.24 14.62
C ILE A 184 28.15 14.19 14.53
N LYS A 185 27.94 15.44 14.11
CA LYS A 185 29.01 16.45 14.01
C LYS A 185 29.57 16.81 15.40
N ALA A 186 28.70 16.98 16.39
CA ALA A 186 29.09 17.34 17.76
C ALA A 186 29.87 16.22 18.50
N HIS A 187 29.67 14.96 18.11
CA HIS A 187 30.32 13.79 18.73
C HIS A 187 31.16 12.99 17.74
N TYR A 188 31.98 13.67 16.95
CA TYR A 188 32.72 13.09 15.83
C TYR A 188 33.57 11.86 16.23
N ASP A 189 34.19 11.88 17.41
CA ASP A 189 35.10 10.83 17.89
C ASP A 189 34.38 9.59 18.46
N ASN A 190 33.07 9.67 18.72
CA ASN A 190 32.32 8.55 19.29
C ASN A 190 31.77 7.63 18.19
N ARG A 191 32.59 6.64 17.81
CA ARG A 191 32.25 5.67 16.74
C ARG A 191 30.95 4.89 17.00
N LYS A 192 30.72 4.44 18.24
CA LYS A 192 29.52 3.65 18.60
C LYS A 192 28.25 4.49 18.46
N LEU A 193 28.26 5.72 18.98
CA LEU A 193 27.15 6.66 18.85
C LEU A 193 26.86 6.97 17.38
N LYS A 194 27.91 7.26 16.59
CA LYS A 194 27.79 7.56 15.16
C LYS A 194 27.12 6.42 14.39
N ASN A 195 27.45 5.17 14.69
CA ASN A 195 26.82 4.00 14.06
C ASN A 195 25.35 3.87 14.42
N ASN A 196 24.97 4.12 15.68
CA ASN A 196 23.56 4.11 16.09
C ASN A 196 22.76 5.24 15.44
N LEU A 197 23.32 6.46 15.40
CA LEU A 197 22.69 7.61 14.76
C LEU A 197 22.53 7.42 13.23
N LYS A 198 23.49 6.77 12.56
CA LYS A 198 23.35 6.39 11.14
C LYS A 198 22.17 5.45 10.89
N LYS A 199 21.89 4.52 11.80
CA LYS A 199 20.70 3.66 11.70
C LYS A 199 19.41 4.49 11.81
N HIS A 200 19.40 5.53 12.66
CA HIS A 200 18.24 6.42 12.78
C HIS A 200 18.04 7.26 11.52
N ILE A 201 19.10 7.80 10.91
CA ILE A 201 18.99 8.48 9.61
C ILE A 201 18.43 7.51 8.56
N SER A 202 18.91 6.27 8.53
CA SER A 202 18.40 5.26 7.60
C SER A 202 16.89 5.02 7.78
N LYS A 203 16.41 4.93 9.02
CA LYS A 203 14.96 4.89 9.30
C LYS A 203 14.23 6.14 8.78
N GLN A 204 14.76 7.35 8.99
CA GLN A 204 14.12 8.57 8.51
C GLN A 204 14.03 8.64 6.98
N LEU A 205 15.08 8.20 6.28
CA LEU A 205 15.06 8.08 4.82
C LEU A 205 13.98 7.10 4.36
N LEU A 206 13.83 5.95 5.02
CA LEU A 206 12.74 5.01 4.72
C LEU A 206 11.35 5.65 4.88
N LEU A 207 11.14 6.43 5.96
CA LEU A 207 9.88 7.16 6.17
C LEU A 207 9.64 8.20 5.06
N LEU A 208 10.70 8.86 4.59
CA LEU A 208 10.64 9.79 3.47
C LEU A 208 10.18 9.08 2.19
N PHE A 209 10.79 7.94 1.84
CA PHE A 209 10.41 7.12 0.68
C PHE A 209 8.96 6.66 0.77
N THR A 210 8.56 6.18 1.94
CA THR A 210 7.21 5.67 2.17
C THR A 210 6.17 6.78 2.07
N LYS A 211 6.45 7.97 2.62
CA LYS A 211 5.59 9.14 2.49
C LYS A 211 5.40 9.55 1.03
N MET A 212 6.49 9.61 0.26
CA MET A 212 6.43 9.95 -1.16
C MET A 212 5.64 8.90 -1.96
N ILE A 213 5.94 7.61 -1.79
CA ILE A 213 5.22 6.52 -2.45
C ILE A 213 3.73 6.62 -2.13
N ASN A 214 3.38 6.85 -0.87
CA ASN A 214 1.98 6.97 -0.49
C ASN A 214 1.31 8.16 -1.18
N GLU A 215 1.92 9.35 -1.17
CA GLU A 215 1.36 10.51 -1.89
C GLU A 215 1.26 10.30 -3.41
N GLU A 216 2.15 9.52 -4.03
CA GLU A 216 2.02 9.12 -5.43
C GLU A 216 0.84 8.16 -5.65
N ILE A 217 0.59 7.22 -4.71
CA ILE A 217 -0.62 6.36 -4.71
C ILE A 217 -1.88 7.26 -4.69
N PHE A 218 -1.87 8.34 -3.91
CA PHE A 218 -3.00 9.27 -3.78
C PHE A 218 -3.36 10.07 -5.02
N LYS A 219 -2.44 10.21 -5.98
CA LYS A 219 -2.73 11.02 -7.17
C LYS A 219 -3.90 10.41 -7.95
N PRO A 220 -4.90 11.23 -8.34
CA PRO A 220 -5.96 10.78 -9.24
C PRO A 220 -5.36 10.22 -10.52
N VAL A 221 -5.88 9.07 -10.97
CA VAL A 221 -5.45 8.43 -12.22
C VAL A 221 -6.65 8.38 -13.16
N GLU A 222 -6.53 9.03 -14.30
CA GLU A 222 -7.53 8.94 -15.36
C GLU A 222 -7.63 7.50 -15.90
N LYS A 223 -8.82 7.10 -16.34
CA LYS A 223 -9.06 5.71 -16.76
C LYS A 223 -8.12 5.26 -17.90
N ALA A 224 -7.83 6.15 -18.83
CA ALA A 224 -6.94 5.89 -19.97
C ALA A 224 -5.49 5.61 -19.55
N ASP A 225 -5.05 6.19 -18.43
CA ASP A 225 -3.66 6.15 -17.97
C ASP A 225 -3.41 5.07 -16.90
N LYS A 226 -4.45 4.38 -16.42
CA LYS A 226 -4.36 3.38 -15.33
C LYS A 226 -3.22 2.40 -15.51
N LYS A 227 -3.13 1.77 -16.69
CA LYS A 227 -2.12 0.73 -16.96
C LYS A 227 -0.70 1.28 -16.75
N THR A 228 -0.41 2.47 -17.28
CA THR A 228 0.89 3.14 -17.18
C THR A 228 1.18 3.63 -15.75
N LYS A 229 0.22 4.30 -15.12
CA LYS A 229 0.40 4.92 -13.80
C LYS A 229 0.44 3.89 -12.66
N TYR A 230 -0.09 2.68 -12.87
CA TYR A 230 -0.05 1.60 -11.89
C TYR A 230 1.22 0.76 -11.95
N LEU A 231 1.98 0.78 -13.04
CA LEU A 231 3.23 0.01 -13.17
C LEU A 231 4.19 0.13 -11.98
N PRO A 232 4.53 1.34 -11.47
CA PRO A 232 5.48 1.42 -10.35
C PRO A 232 4.93 0.81 -9.06
N PHE A 233 3.63 0.91 -8.80
CA PHE A 233 2.99 0.30 -7.62
C PHE A 233 2.87 -1.21 -7.77
N GLN A 234 2.56 -1.71 -8.96
CA GLN A 234 2.53 -3.15 -9.26
C GLN A 234 3.93 -3.76 -9.13
N CYS A 235 4.97 -3.07 -9.63
CA CYS A 235 6.36 -3.49 -9.47
C CYS A 235 6.77 -3.53 -7.99
N LEU A 236 6.42 -2.51 -7.20
CA LEU A 236 6.66 -2.52 -5.75
C LEU A 236 5.92 -3.68 -5.05
N ALA A 237 4.68 -3.98 -5.43
CA ALA A 237 3.94 -5.08 -4.84
C ALA A 237 4.57 -6.44 -5.13
N GLN A 238 5.00 -6.66 -6.38
CA GLN A 238 5.76 -7.85 -6.75
C GLN A 238 7.10 -7.92 -6.01
N TYR A 239 7.78 -6.79 -5.82
CA TYR A 239 8.99 -6.72 -5.01
C TYR A 239 8.73 -7.18 -3.57
N PHE A 240 7.69 -6.66 -2.90
CA PHE A 240 7.34 -7.11 -1.54
C PHE A 240 6.97 -8.59 -1.50
N GLN A 241 6.18 -9.07 -2.47
CA GLN A 241 5.84 -10.49 -2.57
C GLN A 241 7.11 -11.35 -2.73
N SER A 242 8.08 -10.91 -3.53
CA SER A 242 9.35 -11.63 -3.74
C SER A 242 10.25 -11.70 -2.50
N LEU A 243 10.06 -10.78 -1.55
CA LEU A 243 10.72 -10.79 -0.25
C LEU A 243 10.00 -11.68 0.79
N GLY A 244 8.83 -12.22 0.44
CA GLY A 244 8.05 -13.09 1.32
C GLY A 244 6.99 -12.38 2.17
N TYR A 245 6.65 -11.12 1.87
CA TYR A 245 5.49 -10.46 2.48
C TYR A 245 4.20 -10.97 1.85
N ASP A 246 3.14 -10.96 2.65
CA ASP A 246 1.83 -11.56 2.33
C ASP A 246 0.78 -10.53 1.90
N GLY A 247 1.13 -9.23 1.92
CA GLY A 247 0.23 -8.16 1.56
C GLY A 247 0.77 -6.76 1.81
N ILE A 248 -0.06 -5.77 1.54
CA ILE A 248 0.25 -4.34 1.67
C ILE A 248 -0.93 -3.61 2.32
N ILE A 249 -0.68 -2.84 3.37
CA ILE A 249 -1.61 -1.85 3.91
C ILE A 249 -1.30 -0.49 3.28
N TYR A 250 -2.33 0.19 2.81
CA TYR A 250 -2.22 1.50 2.19
C TYR A 250 -3.44 2.35 2.55
N LYS A 251 -3.29 3.68 2.49
CA LYS A 251 -4.40 4.59 2.80
C LYS A 251 -5.33 4.67 1.57
N SER A 252 -6.64 4.75 1.78
CA SER A 252 -7.61 4.83 0.68
C SER A 252 -7.45 6.13 -0.08
N THR A 253 -7.45 6.05 -1.41
CA THR A 253 -7.24 7.22 -2.30
C THR A 253 -8.49 8.06 -2.51
N VAL A 254 -9.64 7.57 -2.05
CA VAL A 254 -10.97 8.15 -2.26
C VAL A 254 -11.68 8.44 -0.95
N TYR A 255 -11.15 7.97 0.18
CA TYR A 255 -11.68 8.25 1.51
C TYR A 255 -10.54 8.47 2.51
N ASP A 256 -10.38 9.69 2.99
CA ASP A 256 -9.24 10.14 3.80
C ASP A 256 -9.12 9.43 5.16
N MET A 257 -10.24 9.04 5.75
CA MET A 257 -10.29 8.25 6.98
C MET A 257 -10.06 6.74 6.74
N GLY A 258 -10.17 6.29 5.49
CA GLY A 258 -10.10 4.89 5.12
C GLY A 258 -8.68 4.35 4.95
N LYS A 259 -8.48 3.09 5.36
CA LYS A 259 -7.34 2.28 4.96
C LYS A 259 -7.82 1.07 4.19
N ASN A 260 -6.94 0.53 3.36
CA ASN A 260 -7.14 -0.72 2.66
C ASN A 260 -5.96 -1.65 2.96
N ILE A 261 -6.23 -2.95 2.87
CA ILE A 261 -5.25 -4.00 2.82
C ILE A 261 -5.46 -4.80 1.53
N VAL A 262 -4.36 -5.09 0.84
CA VAL A 262 -4.34 -6.11 -0.22
C VAL A 262 -3.57 -7.31 0.27
N LEU A 263 -4.21 -8.49 0.26
CA LEU A 263 -3.61 -9.78 0.58
C LEU A 263 -3.26 -10.49 -0.73
N PHE A 264 -2.03 -10.99 -0.82
CA PHE A 264 -1.52 -11.63 -2.04
C PHE A 264 -2.06 -13.05 -2.25
N ASP A 265 -2.61 -13.68 -1.21
CA ASP A 265 -3.41 -14.90 -1.30
C ASP A 265 -4.84 -14.60 -0.83
N LYS A 266 -5.82 -14.84 -1.70
CA LYS A 266 -7.24 -14.64 -1.39
C LYS A 266 -7.79 -15.61 -0.35
N GLN A 267 -7.08 -16.70 -0.05
CA GLN A 267 -7.46 -17.66 0.98
C GLN A 267 -7.10 -17.20 2.39
N TYR A 268 -6.37 -16.09 2.53
CA TYR A 268 -5.95 -15.56 3.82
C TYR A 268 -7.08 -14.97 4.65
N ALA A 269 -8.20 -14.61 4.01
CA ALA A 269 -9.39 -14.18 4.72
C ALA A 269 -10.64 -14.78 4.07
N THR A 270 -11.64 -15.08 4.90
CA THR A 270 -12.90 -15.67 4.46
C THR A 270 -14.06 -14.70 4.68
N PRO A 271 -15.00 -14.60 3.74
CA PRO A 271 -16.19 -13.77 3.89
C PRO A 271 -17.10 -14.30 5.00
N CYS A 272 -17.49 -13.44 5.92
CA CYS A 272 -18.46 -13.70 6.97
C CYS A 272 -19.88 -13.68 6.39
N LEU A 273 -20.67 -14.73 6.67
CA LEU A 273 -22.05 -14.83 6.20
C LEU A 273 -23.04 -14.36 7.27
N PRO A 274 -24.21 -13.80 6.88
CA PRO A 274 -24.64 -13.59 5.49
C PRO A 274 -24.01 -12.33 4.86
N VAL A 275 -23.90 -12.34 3.53
CA VAL A 275 -23.55 -11.13 2.76
C VAL A 275 -24.71 -10.14 2.82
N GLU A 276 -24.43 -8.90 3.24
CA GLU A 276 -25.42 -7.83 3.34
C GLU A 276 -25.74 -7.26 1.96
N LYS A 277 -27.02 -6.98 1.71
CA LYS A 277 -27.46 -6.18 0.57
C LYS A 277 -27.79 -4.78 1.01
N MET A 278 -27.05 -3.81 0.51
CA MET A 278 -27.22 -2.40 0.86
C MET A 278 -27.71 -1.62 -0.36
N LYS A 279 -28.89 -1.00 -0.25
CA LYS A 279 -29.31 0.05 -1.19
C LYS A 279 -28.67 1.35 -0.78
N VAL A 280 -27.95 1.98 -1.70
CA VAL A 280 -27.17 3.18 -1.43
C VAL A 280 -28.06 4.43 -1.54
N GLU A 281 -28.07 5.28 -0.52
CA GLU A 281 -29.00 6.43 -0.43
C GLU A 281 -28.44 7.74 -0.99
N LYS A 282 -27.13 7.80 -1.21
CA LYS A 282 -26.39 8.96 -1.73
C LYS A 282 -25.21 8.50 -2.59
N ASP A 283 -24.68 9.37 -3.43
CA ASP A 283 -23.46 9.07 -4.18
C ASP A 283 -22.22 9.11 -3.26
N TYR A 284 -21.30 8.17 -3.47
CA TYR A 284 -19.99 8.09 -2.85
C TYR A 284 -18.96 8.28 -3.96
N ILE A 285 -18.47 9.51 -4.13
CA ILE A 285 -17.55 9.94 -5.20
C ILE A 285 -16.33 10.61 -4.58
#